data_AF-A0A1I5CN30-F1
#
_entry.id   AF-A0A1I5CN30-F1
#
_cell.length_a   1.000
_cell.length_b   1.000
_cell.length_c   1.000
_cell.angle_alpha   90.00
_cell.angle_beta   90.00
_cell.angle_gamma   90.00
#
_symmetry.space_group_name_H-M   'P 1'
#
loop_
_entity.id
_entity.type
_entity.pdbx_description
1 polymer ?
#
loop_
_entity_poly.entity_id
_entity_poly.type
_entity_poly.pdbx_seq_one_letter_code
_entity_poly.pdbx_strand_id
1 'polypeptide(L)'
;MRQNFSKPLFFIGIMASLFTTANHAAACQYGQCWNAVAVGPNWAAGYVTDRATAPEAYDRAKRSCGESCDVVEVFDGGCGSLATSREGTAYFGLGSARRIAAKDAMNRCGILNKSCVTRITTCSR
;
A
#
# COMPACT_ATOMS: atom_id res chain seq x y z
N MET A 1 -0.60 -77.98 -6.80
CA MET A 1 -0.39 -77.48 -5.42
C MET A 1 1.10 -77.44 -5.11
N ARG A 2 1.70 -76.25 -4.98
CA ARG A 2 2.99 -75.89 -4.31
C ARG A 2 3.27 -74.42 -4.64
N GLN A 3 2.97 -73.50 -3.71
CA GLN A 3 3.92 -72.83 -2.80
C GLN A 3 4.79 -71.78 -3.51
N ASN A 4 4.58 -70.49 -3.21
CA ASN A 4 5.60 -69.69 -2.54
C ASN A 4 5.09 -68.30 -2.12
N PHE A 5 5.16 -68.09 -0.81
CA PHE A 5 5.06 -66.81 -0.12
C PHE A 5 6.30 -65.95 -0.41
N SER A 6 6.11 -64.69 -0.75
CA SER A 6 7.15 -63.66 -0.67
C SER A 6 6.47 -62.32 -0.36
N LYS A 7 6.68 -61.84 0.87
CA LYS A 7 6.51 -60.43 1.31
C LYS A 7 7.95 -59.89 1.53
N PRO A 8 8.16 -58.61 1.84
CA PRO A 8 7.46 -57.36 1.49
C PRO A 8 8.47 -56.33 0.94
N LEU A 9 8.05 -55.13 0.52
CA LEU A 9 8.90 -53.94 0.65
C LEU A 9 8.07 -52.66 0.70
N PHE A 10 8.02 -52.10 1.90
CA PHE A 10 7.64 -50.73 2.23
C PHE A 10 8.59 -49.76 1.49
N PHE A 11 8.06 -48.92 0.61
CA PHE A 11 8.73 -47.68 0.20
C PHE A 11 7.82 -46.50 0.50
N ILE A 12 8.03 -45.90 1.67
CA ILE A 12 7.44 -44.63 2.06
C ILE A 12 8.20 -43.55 1.29
N GLY A 13 7.62 -43.07 0.19
CA GLY A 13 8.14 -41.93 -0.56
C GLY A 13 7.76 -40.62 0.14
N ILE A 14 8.65 -40.09 0.97
CA ILE A 14 8.50 -38.74 1.53
C ILE A 14 8.90 -37.74 0.43
N MET A 15 7.90 -37.25 -0.30
CA MET A 15 8.04 -36.13 -1.25
C MET A 15 8.15 -34.83 -0.45
N ALA A 16 9.37 -34.43 -0.11
CA ALA A 16 9.66 -33.15 0.51
C ALA A 16 9.40 -32.02 -0.48
N SER A 17 8.20 -31.44 -0.41
CA SER A 17 7.83 -30.25 -1.19
C SER A 17 8.51 -29.02 -0.57
N LEU A 18 9.60 -28.56 -1.19
CA LEU A 18 10.22 -27.28 -0.89
C LEU A 18 9.29 -26.16 -1.38
N PHE A 19 8.40 -25.69 -0.51
CA PHE A 19 7.71 -24.43 -0.72
C PHE A 19 8.73 -23.31 -0.51
N THR A 20 9.34 -22.83 -1.59
CA THR A 20 10.10 -21.57 -1.58
C THR A 20 9.11 -20.44 -1.32
N THR A 21 9.00 -19.99 -0.07
CA THR A 21 8.31 -18.75 0.26
C THR A 21 9.10 -17.60 -0.35
N ALA A 22 8.59 -17.01 -1.43
CA ALA A 22 9.14 -15.80 -2.00
C ALA A 22 9.09 -14.69 -0.93
N ASN A 23 10.27 -14.36 -0.38
CA ASN A 23 10.46 -13.19 0.47
C ASN A 23 10.09 -11.95 -0.35
N HIS A 24 8.92 -11.36 -0.06
CA HIS A 24 8.47 -10.07 -0.61
C HIS A 24 9.28 -8.91 0.02
N ALA A 25 10.62 -8.99 -0.04
CA ALA A 25 11.53 -8.02 0.58
C ALA A 25 12.27 -7.14 -0.45
N ALA A 26 11.99 -7.27 -1.75
CA ALA A 26 12.55 -6.42 -2.79
C ALA A 26 11.48 -6.01 -3.81
N ALA A 27 10.37 -5.44 -3.33
CA ALA A 27 9.27 -5.03 -4.22
C ALA A 27 9.62 -3.79 -5.04
N CYS A 28 10.50 -2.90 -4.58
CA CYS A 28 10.94 -1.78 -5.40
C CYS A 28 12.05 -2.22 -6.36
N GLN A 29 11.75 -2.25 -7.65
CA GLN A 29 12.72 -2.52 -8.69
C GLN A 29 13.67 -1.31 -8.78
N TYR A 30 14.95 -1.49 -8.44
CA TYR A 30 16.06 -0.54 -8.61
C TYR A 30 15.67 0.96 -8.55
N GLY A 31 15.31 1.44 -7.36
CA GLY A 31 15.32 2.88 -7.04
C GLY A 31 14.02 3.67 -7.19
N GLN A 32 12.96 3.09 -7.78
CA GLN A 32 11.63 3.72 -7.81
C GLN A 32 10.67 2.95 -6.90
N CYS A 33 10.10 3.64 -5.92
CA CYS A 33 9.16 3.07 -4.95
C CYS A 33 7.88 3.89 -4.97
N TRP A 34 6.81 3.26 -5.45
CA TRP A 34 5.51 3.91 -5.52
C TRP A 34 4.78 3.82 -4.19
N ASN A 35 4.25 4.94 -3.77
CA ASN A 35 3.45 5.13 -2.57
C ASN A 35 2.10 5.69 -2.98
N ALA A 36 1.08 5.50 -2.15
CA ALA A 36 -0.19 6.17 -2.37
C ALA A 36 -0.90 6.48 -1.06
N VAL A 37 -1.66 7.57 -1.07
CA VAL A 37 -2.58 7.97 -0.01
C VAL A 37 -3.97 8.12 -0.60
N ALA A 38 -4.99 7.79 0.19
CA ALA A 38 -6.36 7.79 -0.27
C ALA A 38 -7.29 8.27 0.84
N VAL A 39 -8.37 8.96 0.47
CA VAL A 39 -9.41 9.44 1.39
C VAL A 39 -10.80 9.31 0.79
N GLY A 40 -11.79 9.21 1.67
CA GLY A 40 -13.20 9.21 1.33
C GLY A 40 -14.06 9.91 2.40
N PRO A 41 -15.40 9.78 2.32
CA PRO A 41 -16.32 10.34 3.28
C PRO A 41 -16.19 9.61 4.63
N ASN A 42 -16.87 10.12 5.67
CA ASN A 42 -16.93 9.49 6.99
C ASN A 42 -15.56 9.19 7.62
N TRP A 43 -14.57 10.05 7.40
CA TRP A 43 -13.22 9.84 7.94
C TRP A 43 -12.43 8.66 7.33
N ALA A 44 -12.92 8.07 6.23
CA ALA A 44 -12.18 7.04 5.49
C ALA A 44 -10.84 7.57 4.98
N ALA A 45 -9.78 6.79 5.19
CA ALA A 45 -8.44 7.05 4.72
C ALA A 45 -7.64 5.75 4.61
N GLY A 46 -6.76 5.66 3.62
CA GLY A 46 -5.90 4.50 3.40
C GLY A 46 -4.58 4.90 2.78
N TYR A 47 -3.56 4.07 2.94
CA TYR A 47 -2.27 4.30 2.31
C TYR A 47 -1.55 3.00 1.99
N VAL A 48 -0.51 3.13 1.18
CA VAL A 48 0.49 2.08 0.95
C VAL A 48 1.83 2.73 0.66
N THR A 49 2.91 2.03 1.01
CA THR A 49 4.28 2.45 0.71
C THR A 49 5.03 1.35 -0.02
N ASP A 50 6.10 1.74 -0.71
CA ASP A 50 7.14 0.85 -1.23
C ASP A 50 6.59 -0.23 -2.19
N ARG A 51 5.72 0.16 -3.12
CA ARG A 51 5.21 -0.73 -4.19
C ARG A 51 6.09 -0.70 -5.43
N ALA A 52 6.11 -1.83 -6.13
CA ALA A 52 6.85 -2.01 -7.37
C ALA A 52 6.34 -1.08 -8.48
N THR A 53 5.04 -0.81 -8.49
CA THR A 53 4.38 -0.09 -9.58
C THR A 53 3.33 0.88 -9.05
N ALA A 54 3.11 1.97 -9.78
CA ALA A 54 2.08 2.96 -9.49
C ALA A 54 0.65 2.35 -9.43
N PRO A 55 0.25 1.48 -10.38
CA PRO A 55 -1.06 0.81 -10.33
C PRO A 55 -1.25 -0.05 -9.07
N GLU A 56 -0.22 -0.78 -8.65
CA GLU A 56 -0.29 -1.55 -7.40
C GLU A 56 -0.46 -0.61 -6.19
N ALA A 57 0.24 0.53 -6.17
CA ALA A 57 0.10 1.53 -5.12
C ALA A 57 -1.32 2.10 -5.06
N TYR A 58 -1.87 2.49 -6.20
CA TYR A 58 -3.24 2.97 -6.32
C TYR A 58 -4.23 1.94 -5.74
N ASP A 59 -4.18 0.71 -6.23
CA ASP A 59 -5.13 -0.34 -5.87
C ASP A 59 -5.04 -0.72 -4.39
N ARG A 60 -3.82 -0.77 -3.85
CA ARG A 60 -3.60 -1.08 -2.43
C ARG A 60 -4.07 0.04 -1.52
N ALA A 61 -3.79 1.32 -1.85
CA ALA A 61 -4.27 2.44 -1.06
C ALA A 61 -5.80 2.56 -1.12
N LYS A 62 -6.41 2.35 -2.31
CA LYS A 62 -7.86 2.30 -2.46
C LYS A 62 -8.50 1.21 -1.62
N ARG A 63 -7.98 -0.02 -1.68
CA ARG A 63 -8.46 -1.13 -0.83
C ARG A 63 -8.28 -0.86 0.66
N SER A 64 -7.16 -0.25 1.05
CA SER A 64 -6.85 0.13 2.44
C SER A 64 -7.83 1.16 2.98
N CYS A 65 -8.30 2.07 2.12
CA CYS A 65 -9.26 3.11 2.46
C CYS A 65 -10.71 2.59 2.63
N GLY A 66 -11.07 1.52 1.91
CA GLY A 66 -12.38 0.90 1.96
C GLY A 66 -13.26 1.17 0.73
N GLU A 67 -14.54 0.78 0.81
CA GLU A 67 -15.46 0.78 -0.33
C GLU A 67 -15.78 2.18 -0.89
N SER A 68 -15.79 3.20 -0.02
CA SER A 68 -16.16 4.57 -0.39
C SER A 68 -14.95 5.49 -0.59
N CYS A 69 -13.87 5.00 -1.18
CA CYS A 69 -12.69 5.86 -1.38
C CYS A 69 -12.83 6.72 -2.65
N ASP A 70 -12.81 8.04 -2.48
CA ASP A 70 -13.11 9.02 -3.53
C ASP A 70 -11.86 9.55 -4.22
N VAL A 71 -10.78 9.76 -3.44
CA VAL A 71 -9.54 10.36 -3.91
C VAL A 71 -8.38 9.44 -3.56
N VAL A 72 -7.52 9.17 -4.54
CA VAL A 72 -6.30 8.38 -4.40
C VAL A 72 -5.18 9.13 -5.12
N GLU A 73 -4.11 9.41 -4.41
CA GLU A 73 -2.92 10.10 -4.93
C GLU A 73 -1.73 9.19 -4.83
N VAL A 74 -1.05 9.00 -5.97
CA VAL A 74 0.10 8.12 -6.13
C VAL A 74 1.35 8.98 -6.31
N PHE A 75 2.44 8.63 -5.63
CA PHE A 75 3.68 9.40 -5.65
C PHE A 75 4.91 8.50 -5.49
N ASP A 76 6.05 8.96 -5.99
CA ASP A 76 7.34 8.28 -5.88
C ASP A 76 8.24 9.02 -4.87
N GLY A 77 8.78 8.26 -3.91
CA GLY A 77 9.68 8.75 -2.87
C GLY A 77 9.09 9.80 -1.90
N GLY A 78 9.84 10.07 -0.83
CA GLY A 78 9.50 11.11 0.15
C GLY A 78 8.19 10.86 0.89
N CYS A 79 7.46 11.93 1.21
CA CYS A 79 6.22 11.89 1.97
C CYS A 79 5.08 12.55 1.20
N GLY A 80 3.90 11.94 1.27
CA GLY A 80 2.65 12.44 0.70
C GLY A 80 1.59 12.63 1.78
N SER A 81 0.74 13.64 1.61
CA SER A 81 -0.32 13.99 2.55
C SER A 81 -1.58 14.42 1.82
N LEU A 82 -2.75 14.07 2.36
CA LEU A 82 -4.04 14.58 1.91
C LEU A 82 -4.68 15.38 3.03
N ALA A 83 -5.13 16.59 2.71
CA ALA A 83 -5.99 17.42 3.54
C ALA A 83 -7.36 17.59 2.88
N THR A 84 -8.43 17.69 3.66
CA THR A 84 -9.79 17.91 3.13
C THR A 84 -10.38 19.20 3.68
N SER A 85 -11.08 19.95 2.83
CA SER A 85 -11.91 21.06 3.28
C SER A 85 -13.24 20.56 3.86
N ARG A 86 -13.99 21.47 4.51
CA ARG A 86 -15.34 21.17 5.03
C ARG A 86 -16.31 20.68 3.95
N GLU A 87 -16.13 21.10 2.70
CA GLU A 87 -16.96 20.68 1.56
C GLU A 87 -16.56 19.30 0.99
N GLY A 88 -15.54 18.65 1.57
CA GLY A 88 -15.07 17.33 1.15
C GLY A 88 -14.05 17.34 0.01
N THR A 89 -13.62 18.51 -0.48
CA THR A 89 -12.54 18.58 -1.48
C THR A 89 -11.22 18.19 -0.85
N ALA A 90 -10.52 17.23 -1.45
CA ALA A 90 -9.20 16.80 -1.01
C ALA A 90 -8.08 17.56 -1.75
N TYR A 91 -6.98 17.81 -1.05
CA TYR A 91 -5.80 18.51 -1.53
C TYR A 91 -4.55 17.72 -1.17
N PHE A 92 -3.77 17.39 -2.18
CA PHE A 92 -2.55 16.62 -2.04
C PHE A 92 -1.34 17.52 -1.79
N GLY A 93 -0.43 17.07 -0.93
CA GLY A 93 0.85 17.73 -0.70
C GLY A 93 2.00 16.75 -0.58
N LEU A 94 3.18 17.19 -1.02
CA LEU A 94 4.42 16.41 -1.01
C LEU A 94 5.49 17.06 -0.15
N GLY A 95 6.45 16.27 0.31
CA GLY A 95 7.62 16.80 1.00
C GLY A 95 8.64 15.73 1.37
N SER A 96 9.86 16.17 1.70
CA SER A 96 10.92 15.28 2.19
C SER A 96 10.68 14.76 3.62
N ALA A 97 9.67 15.29 4.32
CA ALA A 97 9.28 14.87 5.67
C ALA A 97 7.77 15.01 5.86
N ARG A 98 7.21 14.22 6.80
CA ARG A 98 5.77 14.25 7.14
C ARG A 98 5.22 15.65 7.35
N ARG A 99 5.93 16.47 8.15
CA ARG A 99 5.53 17.86 8.44
C ARG A 99 5.50 18.74 7.19
N ILE A 100 6.43 18.53 6.25
CA ILE A 100 6.51 19.31 5.01
C ILE A 100 5.35 18.93 4.09
N ALA A 101 5.11 17.64 3.90
CA ALA A 101 3.99 17.15 3.09
C ALA A 101 2.62 17.61 3.63
N ALA A 102 2.40 17.49 4.94
CA ALA A 102 1.18 17.97 5.59
C ALA A 102 1.02 19.49 5.47
N LYS A 103 2.11 20.25 5.65
CA LYS A 103 2.09 21.71 5.45
C LYS A 103 1.77 22.06 4.00
N ASP A 104 2.33 21.36 3.01
CA ASP A 104 2.04 21.58 1.59
C ASP A 104 0.56 21.30 1.28
N ALA A 105 0.01 20.17 1.76
CA ALA A 105 -1.40 19.82 1.58
C ALA A 105 -2.33 20.86 2.22
N MET A 106 -2.03 21.29 3.45
CA MET A 106 -2.77 22.32 4.16
C MET A 106 -2.67 23.70 3.50
N ASN A 107 -1.49 24.07 2.97
CA ASN A 107 -1.33 25.32 2.24
C ASN A 107 -2.19 25.32 0.97
N ARG A 108 -2.16 24.23 0.18
CA ARG A 108 -2.97 24.07 -1.02
C ARG A 108 -4.47 24.14 -0.72
N CYS A 109 -4.89 23.57 0.40
CA CYS A 109 -6.26 23.66 0.88
C CYS A 109 -6.61 25.09 1.38
N GLY A 110 -5.69 25.72 2.11
CA GLY A 110 -5.87 26.99 2.81
C GLY A 110 -5.77 28.25 1.94
N ILE A 111 -5.17 28.17 0.75
CA ILE A 111 -5.14 29.28 -0.24
C ILE A 111 -6.55 29.80 -0.56
N LEU A 112 -7.58 29.00 -0.32
CA LEU A 112 -8.99 29.34 -0.56
C LEU A 112 -9.75 29.82 0.71
N ASN A 113 -9.07 30.19 1.80
CA ASN A 113 -9.68 30.54 3.10
C ASN A 113 -10.59 29.43 3.68
N LYS A 114 -10.34 28.17 3.33
CA LYS A 114 -11.14 27.03 3.77
C LYS A 114 -10.67 26.51 5.13
N SER A 115 -11.61 26.05 5.95
CA SER A 115 -11.28 25.23 7.13
C SER A 115 -10.88 23.83 6.65
N CYS A 116 -9.60 23.53 6.78
CA CYS A 116 -8.99 22.30 6.28
C CYS A 116 -8.51 21.41 7.42
N VAL A 117 -8.54 20.10 7.22
CA VAL A 117 -7.98 19.13 8.15
C VAL A 117 -7.12 18.15 7.40
N THR A 118 -5.92 17.88 7.92
CA THR A 118 -5.07 16.80 7.41
C THR A 118 -5.71 15.45 7.73
N ARG A 119 -5.90 14.62 6.70
CA ARG A 119 -6.59 13.33 6.80
C ARG A 119 -5.61 12.18 6.94
N ILE A 120 -4.53 12.23 6.18
CA ILE A 120 -3.54 11.17 6.17
C ILE A 120 -2.20 11.71 5.72
N THR A 121 -1.12 11.16 6.26
CA THR A 121 0.26 11.47 5.84
C THR A 121 1.10 10.21 5.95
N THR A 122 1.78 9.85 4.86
CA THR A 122 2.69 8.71 4.84
C THR A 122 4.01 9.08 4.18
N CYS A 123 5.04 8.29 4.43
CA CYS A 123 6.35 8.43 3.80
C CYS A 123 6.82 7.08 3.29
N SER A 124 7.59 7.09 2.21
CA SER A 124 8.43 5.96 1.82
C SER A 124 9.34 5.56 2.98
N ARG A 125 9.76 4.29 3.00
CA ARG A 125 10.73 3.79 3.97
C ARG A 125 12.16 4.18 3.66
#